data_AF-A0A1I2K387-F1
#
_entry.id   AF-A0A1I2K387-F1
#
_cell.length_a   1.000
_cell.length_b   1.000
_cell.length_c   1.000
_cell.angle_alpha   90.00
_cell.angle_beta   90.00
_cell.angle_gamma   90.00
#
_symmetry.space_group_name_H-M   'P 1'
#
loop_
_entity.id
_entity.type
_entity.pdbx_description
1 polymer ?
#
loop_
_entity_poly.entity_id
_entity_poly.type
_entity_poly.pdbx_seq_one_letter_code
_entity_poly.pdbx_strand_id
1 'polypeptide(L)'
;MYYALSNYLGEPYHVENGILHTIPETIVIGFRTLNGGRELRYEDDWKGISKFISQELITYISKKYRTNGYKTLIGHSVGGGFVLKSMFSGSVDFNAYYCTAPTESKYLVALIKEGFSQNDIIPTSKKRLILACGKNDKEIPFIENKELIDELSKISNENFSFRNIELENADHHSIFPSTITDALLFMFEDWRFELTDSQTDHATELLVEHYKNLSNTTGISITPPENDFYLLTYLLFTRNNTNEKISVLKKCKEYYPKALMADAYLARTYYMIDDFENAMTFNKIALQLNPENKFAIETQDMLRKKSE
;
A
#
# COMPACT_ATOMS: atom_id res chain seq x y z
N MET A 1 12.35 -25.90 5.61
CA MET A 1 12.42 -25.24 4.29
C MET A 1 12.14 -23.76 4.53
N TYR A 2 13.15 -22.95 4.88
CA TYR A 2 12.99 -21.49 4.84
C TYR A 2 13.17 -21.13 3.37
N TYR A 3 12.09 -21.26 2.60
CA TYR A 3 11.94 -20.58 1.33
C TYR A 3 11.88 -19.08 1.67
N ALA A 4 13.05 -18.50 1.86
CA ALA A 4 13.45 -17.30 1.18
C ALA A 4 12.37 -16.20 1.10
N LEU A 5 12.41 -15.28 2.07
CA LEU A 5 12.15 -13.86 1.77
C LEU A 5 12.98 -13.43 0.54
N SER A 6 14.16 -14.04 0.33
CA SER A 6 14.99 -13.88 -0.86
C SER A 6 14.43 -14.49 -2.15
N ASN A 7 13.33 -15.26 -2.15
CA ASN A 7 12.76 -15.87 -3.37
C ASN A 7 11.37 -15.31 -3.69
N TYR A 8 10.68 -14.68 -2.73
CA TYR A 8 9.50 -13.86 -3.06
C TYR A 8 9.89 -12.46 -3.53
N LEU A 9 11.06 -11.97 -3.10
CA LEU A 9 11.73 -10.74 -3.55
C LEU A 9 13.01 -11.05 -4.34
N GLY A 10 13.03 -12.18 -5.04
CA GLY A 10 14.20 -12.76 -5.71
C GLY A 10 14.66 -12.00 -6.95
N GLU A 11 15.12 -10.77 -6.72
CA GLU A 11 16.31 -10.11 -7.25
C GLU A 11 16.38 -8.72 -6.55
N PRO A 12 17.55 -8.25 -6.08
CA PRO A 12 17.72 -7.06 -5.21
C PRO A 12 17.42 -5.71 -5.90
N TYR A 13 16.84 -5.70 -7.09
CA TYR A 13 16.77 -4.54 -7.98
C TYR A 13 16.11 -3.29 -7.37
N HIS A 14 15.20 -3.44 -6.40
CA HIS A 14 14.52 -2.31 -5.79
C HIS A 14 15.27 -1.73 -4.58
N VAL A 15 15.89 -2.58 -3.74
CA VAL A 15 16.68 -2.09 -2.60
C VAL A 15 17.98 -1.45 -3.08
N GLU A 16 18.56 -1.91 -4.19
CA GLU A 16 19.76 -1.30 -4.79
C GLU A 16 19.59 0.18 -5.14
N ASN A 17 18.36 0.63 -5.43
CA ASN A 17 18.06 2.03 -5.73
C ASN A 17 17.57 2.83 -4.50
N GLY A 18 17.73 2.30 -3.29
CA GLY A 18 17.28 2.96 -2.06
C GLY A 18 15.77 2.94 -1.84
N ILE A 19 15.02 2.12 -2.59
CA ILE A 19 13.56 2.00 -2.46
C ILE A 19 13.24 0.70 -1.70
N LEU A 20 12.44 0.79 -0.63
CA LEU A 20 12.10 -0.42 0.15
C LEU A 20 11.04 -1.27 -0.56
N HIS A 21 9.83 -0.73 -0.70
CA HIS A 21 8.75 -1.33 -1.46
C HIS A 21 7.96 -0.24 -2.19
N THR A 22 7.34 -0.60 -3.32
CA THR A 22 6.53 0.35 -4.12
C THR A 22 5.04 0.24 -3.80
N ILE A 23 4.58 -0.95 -3.41
CA ILE A 23 3.21 -1.23 -3.00
C ILE A 23 3.30 -2.04 -1.70
N PRO A 24 2.56 -1.67 -0.63
CA PRO A 24 2.59 -2.41 0.63
C PRO A 24 1.88 -3.76 0.51
N GLU A 25 2.23 -4.71 1.39
CA GLU A 25 1.48 -5.96 1.53
C GLU A 25 -0.01 -5.67 1.80
N THR A 26 -0.90 -6.26 0.97
CA THR A 26 -2.32 -5.88 0.94
C THR A 26 -3.21 -7.12 0.97
N ILE A 27 -4.33 -7.03 1.69
CA ILE A 27 -5.40 -8.03 1.65
C ILE A 27 -6.32 -7.71 0.47
N VAL A 28 -6.42 -8.63 -0.49
CA VAL A 28 -7.30 -8.47 -1.65
C VAL A 28 -8.63 -9.18 -1.40
N ILE A 29 -9.73 -8.45 -1.58
CA ILE A 29 -11.09 -8.96 -1.37
C ILE A 29 -11.86 -8.86 -2.68
N GLY A 30 -12.31 -10.00 -3.19
CA GLY A 30 -13.21 -10.06 -4.33
C GLY A 30 -14.67 -9.95 -3.86
N PHE A 31 -15.39 -8.95 -4.35
CA PHE A 31 -16.85 -8.85 -4.20
C PHE A 31 -17.52 -9.34 -5.47
N ARG A 32 -18.32 -10.41 -5.37
CA ARG A 32 -19.08 -10.97 -6.49
C ARG A 32 -20.50 -10.40 -6.49
N THR A 33 -20.90 -9.84 -7.62
CA THR A 33 -22.29 -9.46 -7.88
C THR A 33 -23.15 -10.69 -8.15
N LEU A 34 -24.40 -10.67 -7.69
CA LEU A 34 -25.38 -11.74 -7.83
C LEU A 34 -26.24 -11.56 -9.09
N ASN A 35 -26.50 -10.32 -9.52
CA ASN A 35 -27.44 -10.01 -10.60
C ASN A 35 -26.78 -9.32 -11.80
N GLY A 36 -25.57 -9.77 -12.16
CA GLY A 36 -24.82 -9.22 -13.30
C GLY A 36 -24.45 -7.74 -13.12
N GLY A 37 -24.39 -7.27 -11.87
CA GLY A 37 -24.08 -5.88 -11.53
C GLY A 37 -25.27 -4.93 -11.59
N ARG A 38 -26.50 -5.41 -11.76
CA ARG A 38 -27.70 -4.54 -11.69
C ARG A 38 -27.80 -3.82 -10.35
N GLU A 39 -27.42 -4.51 -9.28
CA GLU A 39 -27.39 -3.98 -7.91
C GLU A 39 -26.37 -2.84 -7.71
N LEU A 40 -25.49 -2.61 -8.69
CA LEU A 40 -24.51 -1.52 -8.66
C LEU A 40 -24.98 -0.28 -9.45
N ARG A 41 -26.11 -0.39 -10.18
CA ARG A 41 -26.62 0.67 -11.07
C ARG A 41 -27.71 1.49 -10.38
N TYR A 42 -28.74 0.83 -9.87
CA TYR A 42 -29.95 1.48 -9.36
C TYR A 42 -29.77 2.04 -7.94
N GLU A 43 -30.38 3.20 -7.68
CA GLU A 43 -30.04 4.02 -6.52
C GLU A 43 -30.22 3.31 -5.16
N ASP A 44 -31.37 2.68 -4.95
CA ASP A 44 -31.65 1.95 -3.71
C ASP A 44 -30.73 0.73 -3.55
N ASP A 45 -30.39 0.08 -4.67
CA ASP A 45 -29.56 -1.13 -4.65
C ASP A 45 -28.10 -0.79 -4.32
N TRP A 46 -27.50 0.18 -5.02
CA TRP A 46 -26.08 0.48 -4.82
C TRP A 46 -25.82 1.10 -3.44
N LYS A 47 -26.78 1.87 -2.89
CA LYS A 47 -26.73 2.32 -1.49
C LYS A 47 -26.78 1.15 -0.51
N GLY A 48 -27.60 0.14 -0.79
CA GLY A 48 -27.62 -1.12 -0.04
C GLY A 48 -26.27 -1.84 -0.07
N ILE A 49 -25.63 -1.91 -1.24
CA ILE A 49 -24.29 -2.48 -1.40
C ILE A 49 -23.24 -1.67 -0.62
N SER A 50 -23.25 -0.34 -0.69
CA SER A 50 -22.35 0.51 0.10
C SER A 50 -22.51 0.27 1.61
N LYS A 51 -23.75 0.10 2.08
CA LYS A 51 -24.03 -0.24 3.48
C LYS A 51 -23.49 -1.61 3.87
N PHE A 52 -23.70 -2.62 3.03
CA PHE A 52 -23.13 -3.96 3.23
C PHE A 52 -21.59 -3.90 3.29
N ILE A 53 -20.95 -3.20 2.35
CA ILE A 53 -19.49 -3.08 2.30
C ILE A 53 -18.96 -2.42 3.56
N SER A 54 -19.54 -1.28 3.96
CA SER A 54 -19.08 -0.51 5.12
C SER A 54 -19.38 -1.20 6.46
N GLN A 55 -20.58 -1.71 6.65
CA GLN A 55 -21.06 -2.17 7.96
C GLN A 55 -20.80 -3.65 8.21
N GLU A 56 -20.75 -4.47 7.16
CA GLU A 56 -20.61 -5.92 7.29
C GLU A 56 -19.24 -6.40 6.79
N LEU A 57 -18.91 -6.18 5.51
CA LEU A 57 -17.70 -6.74 4.91
C LEU A 57 -16.43 -6.17 5.55
N ILE A 58 -16.28 -4.85 5.61
CA ILE A 58 -15.11 -4.21 6.22
C ILE A 58 -15.01 -4.59 7.70
N THR A 59 -16.14 -4.58 8.43
CA THR A 59 -16.18 -4.99 9.84
C THR A 59 -15.70 -6.43 10.03
N TYR A 60 -16.13 -7.37 9.19
CA TYR A 60 -15.72 -8.77 9.26
C TYR A 60 -14.21 -8.90 8.99
N ILE A 61 -13.70 -8.23 7.97
CA ILE A 61 -12.27 -8.29 7.61
C ILE A 61 -11.41 -7.70 8.72
N SER A 62 -11.74 -6.53 9.25
CA SER A 62 -10.97 -5.90 10.34
C SER A 62 -11.01 -6.69 11.65
N LYS A 63 -12.04 -7.52 11.88
CA LYS A 63 -12.09 -8.46 13.02
C LYS A 63 -11.22 -9.70 12.81
N LYS A 64 -11.10 -10.16 11.56
CA LYS A 64 -10.44 -11.43 11.22
C LYS A 64 -8.96 -11.25 10.90
N TYR A 65 -8.57 -10.11 10.34
CA TYR A 65 -7.23 -9.82 9.87
C TYR A 65 -6.73 -8.50 10.44
N ARG A 66 -5.40 -8.37 10.59
CA ARG A 66 -4.78 -7.08 10.92
C ARG A 66 -4.85 -6.18 9.70
N THR A 67 -5.64 -5.11 9.78
CA THR A 67 -5.79 -4.08 8.74
C THR A 67 -5.24 -2.76 9.24
N ASN A 68 -4.58 -1.99 8.37
CA ASN A 68 -4.06 -0.65 8.71
C ASN A 68 -5.08 0.49 8.48
N GLY A 69 -6.24 0.20 7.87
CA GLY A 69 -7.30 1.17 7.62
C GLY A 69 -7.24 1.88 6.25
N TYR A 70 -6.14 1.74 5.50
CA TYR A 70 -6.03 2.26 4.13
C TYR A 70 -6.80 1.33 3.18
N LYS A 71 -7.85 1.85 2.55
CA LYS A 71 -8.79 1.06 1.76
C LYS A 71 -8.80 1.55 0.32
N THR A 72 -8.76 0.61 -0.63
CA THR A 72 -8.89 0.89 -2.06
C THR A 72 -10.16 0.25 -2.61
N LEU A 73 -10.82 0.94 -3.55
CA LEU A 73 -11.96 0.41 -4.28
C LEU A 73 -11.65 0.36 -5.77
N ILE A 74 -11.77 -0.84 -6.36
CA ILE A 74 -11.43 -1.11 -7.75
C ILE A 74 -12.65 -1.62 -8.49
N GLY A 75 -12.94 -1.08 -9.67
CA GLY A 75 -14.11 -1.45 -10.46
C GLY A 75 -13.91 -1.31 -11.96
N HIS A 76 -14.54 -2.20 -12.71
CA HIS A 76 -14.55 -2.19 -14.17
C HIS A 76 -16.00 -2.09 -14.67
N SER A 77 -16.23 -1.33 -15.74
CA SER A 77 -17.54 -1.20 -16.38
C SER A 77 -18.60 -0.73 -15.37
N VAL A 78 -19.59 -1.56 -15.08
CA VAL A 78 -20.60 -1.31 -14.04
C VAL A 78 -19.99 -1.08 -12.65
N GLY A 79 -18.95 -1.86 -12.31
CA GLY A 79 -18.20 -1.65 -11.08
C GLY A 79 -17.44 -0.32 -11.08
N GLY A 80 -17.00 0.17 -12.25
CA GLY A 80 -16.38 1.48 -12.39
C GLY A 80 -17.37 2.62 -12.10
N GLY A 81 -18.61 2.49 -12.55
CA GLY A 81 -19.68 3.42 -12.18
C GLY A 81 -19.94 3.43 -10.66
N PHE A 82 -19.95 2.25 -10.03
CA PHE A 82 -20.08 2.12 -8.58
C PHE A 82 -18.92 2.75 -7.79
N VAL A 83 -17.68 2.62 -8.27
CA VAL A 83 -16.49 3.27 -7.69
C VAL A 83 -16.72 4.77 -7.58
N LEU A 84 -17.16 5.41 -8.66
CA LEU A 84 -17.37 6.85 -8.72
C LEU A 84 -18.58 7.28 -7.89
N LYS A 85 -19.70 6.54 -7.94
CA LYS A 85 -20.86 6.78 -7.06
C LYS A 85 -20.50 6.66 -5.57
N SER A 86 -19.67 5.69 -5.21
CA SER A 86 -19.19 5.49 -3.85
C SER A 86 -18.31 6.64 -3.40
N MET A 87 -17.37 7.08 -4.25
CA MET A 87 -16.50 8.23 -3.99
C MET A 87 -17.32 9.51 -3.80
N PHE A 88 -18.23 9.78 -4.73
CA PHE A 88 -19.05 10.98 -4.73
C PHE A 88 -19.97 11.03 -3.51
N SER A 89 -20.68 9.95 -3.22
CA SER A 89 -21.62 9.92 -2.08
C SER A 89 -20.96 9.94 -0.70
N GLY A 90 -19.67 9.66 -0.58
CA GLY A 90 -19.00 9.44 0.70
C GLY A 90 -19.57 8.27 1.50
N SER A 91 -20.35 7.38 0.86
CA SER A 91 -21.05 6.28 1.54
C SER A 91 -20.12 5.24 2.16
N VAL A 92 -18.90 5.14 1.63
CA VAL A 92 -17.82 4.34 2.21
C VAL A 92 -16.51 5.12 2.08
N ASP A 93 -15.80 5.30 3.19
CA ASP A 93 -14.59 6.10 3.24
C ASP A 93 -13.35 5.31 2.74
N PHE A 94 -13.19 5.20 1.42
CA PHE A 94 -11.97 4.68 0.79
C PHE A 94 -10.95 5.80 0.58
N ASN A 95 -9.67 5.44 0.48
CA ASN A 95 -8.55 6.35 0.28
C ASN A 95 -8.11 6.44 -1.18
N ALA A 96 -8.28 5.35 -1.92
CA ALA A 96 -7.91 5.27 -3.32
C ALA A 96 -8.99 4.56 -4.14
N TYR A 97 -9.21 5.04 -5.35
CA TYR A 97 -10.24 4.59 -6.26
C TYR A 97 -9.63 4.32 -7.63
N TYR A 98 -9.93 3.15 -8.19
CA TYR A 98 -9.56 2.81 -9.57
C TYR A 98 -10.80 2.36 -10.32
N CYS A 99 -11.14 3.08 -11.39
CA CYS A 99 -12.23 2.71 -12.28
C CYS A 99 -11.75 2.62 -13.73
N THR A 100 -12.33 1.68 -14.47
CA THR A 100 -12.05 1.52 -15.91
C THR A 100 -13.33 1.39 -16.70
N ALA A 101 -13.37 2.07 -17.86
CA ALA A 101 -14.53 2.17 -18.74
C ALA A 101 -15.86 2.27 -17.97
N PRO A 102 -15.98 3.22 -17.00
CA PRO A 102 -17.16 3.26 -16.14
C PRO A 102 -18.44 3.41 -16.94
N THR A 103 -19.52 2.79 -16.46
CA THR A 103 -20.87 3.07 -16.99
C THR A 103 -21.47 4.28 -16.30
N GLU A 104 -22.46 4.91 -16.95
CA GLU A 104 -23.20 6.06 -16.41
C GLU A 104 -22.35 7.34 -16.30
N SER A 105 -21.28 7.44 -17.09
CA SER A 105 -20.37 8.59 -17.10
C SER A 105 -21.08 9.90 -17.45
N LYS A 106 -22.07 9.88 -18.36
CA LYS A 106 -22.93 11.04 -18.64
C LYS A 106 -23.71 11.53 -17.42
N TYR A 107 -24.22 10.61 -16.60
CA TYR A 107 -24.93 10.97 -15.36
C TYR A 107 -23.95 11.57 -14.33
N LEU A 108 -22.77 10.96 -14.18
CA LEU A 108 -21.73 11.46 -13.29
C LEU A 108 -21.22 12.85 -13.70
N VAL A 109 -21.08 13.11 -15.00
CA VAL A 109 -20.79 14.45 -15.55
C VAL A 109 -21.85 15.47 -15.16
N ALA A 110 -23.14 15.10 -15.27
CA ALA A 110 -24.23 15.99 -14.88
C ALA A 110 -24.13 16.35 -13.39
N LEU A 111 -23.87 15.37 -12.51
CA LEU A 111 -23.65 15.63 -11.08
C LEU A 111 -22.49 16.61 -10.83
N ILE A 112 -21.34 16.40 -11.49
CA ILE A 112 -20.17 17.29 -11.34
C ILE A 112 -20.52 18.73 -11.74
N LYS A 113 -21.25 18.90 -12.87
CA LYS A 113 -21.68 20.20 -13.41
C LYS A 113 -22.75 20.88 -12.56
N GLU A 114 -23.58 20.12 -11.86
CA GLU A 114 -24.61 20.62 -10.93
C GLU A 114 -24.04 21.14 -9.60
N GLY A 115 -22.72 21.09 -9.40
CA GLY A 115 -22.05 21.68 -8.24
C GLY A 115 -21.53 20.67 -7.22
N PHE A 116 -21.67 19.37 -7.50
CA PHE A 116 -21.19 18.29 -6.64
C PHE A 116 -19.65 18.26 -6.46
N SER A 117 -18.90 19.13 -7.16
CA SER A 117 -17.45 18.98 -7.34
C SER A 117 -16.55 19.78 -6.40
N GLN A 118 -17.02 20.88 -5.81
CA GLN A 118 -16.13 21.81 -5.10
C GLN A 118 -16.27 21.85 -3.58
N ASN A 119 -17.41 21.51 -2.99
CA ASN A 119 -17.57 21.49 -1.52
C ASN A 119 -17.91 20.09 -0.98
N ASP A 120 -18.54 19.24 -1.80
CA ASP A 120 -18.97 17.89 -1.38
C ASP A 120 -17.89 16.81 -1.61
N ILE A 121 -16.94 17.07 -2.52
CA ILE A 121 -15.81 16.17 -2.81
C ILE A 121 -14.54 16.54 -2.02
N ILE A 122 -14.45 17.72 -1.37
CA ILE A 122 -13.23 18.08 -0.60
C ILE A 122 -13.08 17.09 0.54
N PRO A 123 -12.15 16.14 0.41
CA PRO A 123 -12.01 15.16 1.45
C PRO A 123 -11.15 15.80 2.54
N THR A 124 -11.48 15.51 3.80
CA THR A 124 -10.68 15.95 4.96
C THR A 124 -9.30 15.29 5.02
N SER A 125 -9.05 14.34 4.11
CA SER A 125 -7.83 13.55 3.98
C SER A 125 -7.55 13.30 2.50
N LYS A 126 -6.29 13.10 2.11
CA LYS A 126 -5.94 12.85 0.71
C LYS A 126 -6.67 11.63 0.12
N LYS A 127 -7.28 11.82 -1.05
CA LYS A 127 -7.91 10.80 -1.89
C LYS A 127 -7.23 10.74 -3.25
N ARG A 128 -7.10 9.53 -3.78
CA ARG A 128 -6.53 9.27 -5.11
C ARG A 128 -7.58 8.64 -6.01
N LEU A 129 -7.82 9.22 -7.18
CA LEU A 129 -8.68 8.63 -8.21
C LEU A 129 -7.87 8.38 -9.47
N ILE A 130 -7.94 7.15 -9.97
CA ILE A 130 -7.49 6.82 -11.33
C ILE A 130 -8.63 6.28 -12.18
N LEU A 131 -8.80 6.88 -13.35
CA LEU A 131 -9.82 6.52 -14.33
C LEU A 131 -9.15 6.17 -15.66
N ALA A 132 -9.40 4.97 -16.18
CA ALA A 132 -8.90 4.57 -17.49
C ALA A 132 -10.02 4.29 -18.50
N CYS A 133 -9.82 4.69 -19.75
CA CYS A 133 -10.70 4.34 -20.87
C CYS A 133 -9.90 3.99 -22.13
N GLY A 134 -10.51 3.14 -22.98
CA GLY A 134 -9.90 2.67 -24.23
C GLY A 134 -10.65 3.22 -25.44
N LYS A 135 -9.92 3.70 -26.45
CA LYS A 135 -10.51 4.28 -27.66
C LYS A 135 -11.21 3.27 -28.56
N ASN A 136 -10.81 2.00 -28.49
CA ASN A 136 -11.45 0.90 -29.21
C ASN A 136 -12.66 0.31 -28.44
N ASP A 137 -13.07 0.93 -27.33
CA ASP A 137 -14.40 0.66 -26.76
C ASP A 137 -15.50 1.19 -27.72
N LYS A 138 -16.76 0.91 -27.42
CA LYS A 138 -17.89 1.48 -28.15
C LYS A 138 -17.81 3.00 -28.10
N GLU A 139 -18.12 3.63 -29.24
CA GLU A 139 -17.98 5.07 -29.46
C GLU A 139 -18.68 5.92 -28.38
N ILE A 140 -19.96 5.63 -28.08
CA ILE A 140 -20.72 6.40 -27.09
C ILE A 140 -20.10 6.27 -25.68
N PRO A 141 -19.89 5.06 -25.11
CA PRO A 141 -19.16 4.92 -23.84
C PRO A 141 -17.80 5.60 -23.79
N PHE A 142 -17.02 5.54 -24.87
CA PHE A 142 -15.72 6.22 -24.92
C PHE A 142 -15.87 7.75 -24.82
N ILE A 143 -16.78 8.34 -25.60
CA ILE A 143 -17.05 9.79 -25.56
C ILE A 143 -17.52 10.22 -24.17
N GLU A 144 -18.45 9.49 -23.56
CA GLU A 144 -18.95 9.81 -22.22
C GLU A 144 -17.87 9.68 -21.14
N ASN A 145 -16.99 8.68 -21.24
CA ASN A 145 -15.85 8.50 -20.34
C ASN A 145 -14.82 9.62 -20.50
N LYS A 146 -14.60 10.09 -21.73
CA LYS A 146 -13.71 11.20 -22.00
C LYS A 146 -14.24 12.51 -21.44
N GLU A 147 -15.52 12.80 -21.63
CA GLU A 147 -16.15 13.98 -21.00
C GLU A 147 -16.05 13.93 -19.47
N LEU A 148 -16.22 12.75 -18.87
CA LEU A 148 -16.04 12.56 -17.43
C LEU A 148 -14.60 12.83 -16.97
N ILE A 149 -13.58 12.36 -17.72
CA ILE A 149 -12.17 12.68 -17.46
C ILE A 149 -11.95 14.19 -17.52
N ASP A 150 -12.49 14.86 -18.55
CA ASP A 150 -12.32 16.29 -18.75
C ASP A 150 -12.92 17.09 -17.58
N GLU A 151 -14.09 16.70 -17.08
CA GLU A 151 -14.71 17.35 -15.92
C GLU A 151 -13.96 17.07 -14.61
N LEU A 152 -13.53 15.83 -14.37
CA LEU A 152 -12.73 15.47 -13.18
C LEU A 152 -11.39 16.20 -13.15
N SER A 153 -10.77 16.42 -14.31
CA SER A 153 -9.49 17.12 -14.44
C SER A 153 -9.57 18.61 -14.07
N LYS A 154 -10.79 19.19 -14.03
CA LYS A 154 -11.00 20.58 -13.59
C LYS A 154 -11.03 20.72 -12.07
N ILE A 155 -11.14 19.62 -11.33
CA ILE A 155 -11.15 19.63 -9.87
C ILE A 155 -9.72 19.81 -9.36
N SER A 156 -9.43 20.96 -8.75
CA SER A 156 -8.14 21.26 -8.14
C SER A 156 -8.29 21.35 -6.62
N ASN A 157 -7.70 20.41 -5.89
CA ASN A 157 -7.71 20.37 -4.43
C ASN A 157 -6.46 19.63 -3.91
N GLU A 158 -5.82 20.12 -2.85
CA GLU A 158 -4.61 19.52 -2.29
C GLU A 158 -4.82 18.09 -1.75
N ASN A 159 -6.05 17.79 -1.31
CA ASN A 159 -6.45 16.47 -0.81
C ASN A 159 -7.08 15.60 -1.92
N PHE A 160 -7.08 16.03 -3.19
CA PHE A 160 -7.58 15.22 -4.29
C PHE A 160 -6.53 15.10 -5.40
N SER A 161 -6.03 13.88 -5.61
CA SER A 161 -5.12 13.56 -6.69
C SER A 161 -5.84 12.73 -7.74
N PHE A 162 -5.95 13.27 -8.96
CA PHE A 162 -6.57 12.60 -10.09
C PHE A 162 -5.54 12.25 -11.17
N ARG A 163 -5.65 11.05 -11.75
CA ARG A 163 -4.89 10.62 -12.93
C ARG A 163 -5.83 9.93 -13.91
N ASN A 164 -5.76 10.28 -15.19
CA ASN A 164 -6.43 9.54 -16.25
C ASN A 164 -5.43 8.69 -17.06
N ILE A 165 -5.92 7.59 -17.63
CA ILE A 165 -5.19 6.80 -18.62
C ILE A 165 -6.09 6.58 -19.84
N GLU A 166 -5.67 7.08 -21.00
CA GLU A 166 -6.35 6.88 -22.27
C GLU A 166 -5.49 5.98 -23.16
N LEU A 167 -6.00 4.80 -23.52
CA LEU A 167 -5.28 3.86 -24.39
C LEU A 167 -5.90 3.81 -25.79
N GLU A 168 -5.08 4.09 -26.80
CA GLU A 168 -5.50 4.09 -28.21
C GLU A 168 -5.94 2.69 -28.69
N ASN A 169 -5.27 1.63 -28.24
CA ASN A 169 -5.50 0.27 -28.74
C ASN A 169 -6.34 -0.61 -27.80
N ALA A 170 -6.76 -0.09 -26.65
CA ALA A 170 -7.56 -0.86 -25.70
C ALA A 170 -9.06 -0.74 -26.00
N ASP A 171 -9.76 -1.85 -25.86
CA ASP A 171 -11.22 -1.97 -25.89
C ASP A 171 -11.80 -2.11 -24.48
N HIS A 172 -13.11 -2.36 -24.39
CA HIS A 172 -13.83 -2.53 -23.13
C HIS A 172 -13.18 -3.58 -22.21
N HIS A 173 -12.63 -4.68 -22.76
CA HIS A 173 -12.14 -5.80 -21.95
C HIS A 173 -10.64 -5.71 -21.68
N SER A 174 -9.87 -5.13 -22.58
CA SER A 174 -8.42 -4.99 -22.47
C SER A 174 -7.99 -3.79 -21.63
N ILE A 175 -8.83 -2.76 -21.47
CA ILE A 175 -8.46 -1.57 -20.69
C ILE A 175 -8.06 -1.91 -19.24
N PHE A 176 -8.82 -2.75 -18.54
CA PHE A 176 -8.53 -3.10 -17.15
C PHE A 176 -7.18 -3.81 -16.96
N PRO A 177 -6.90 -4.95 -17.64
CA PRO A 177 -5.62 -5.63 -17.49
C PRO A 177 -4.44 -4.78 -18.02
N SER A 178 -4.68 -3.87 -18.97
CA SER A 178 -3.63 -2.98 -19.48
C SER A 178 -3.23 -1.85 -18.53
N THR A 179 -4.09 -1.45 -17.58
CA THR A 179 -3.84 -0.26 -16.75
C THR A 179 -3.75 -0.51 -15.24
N ILE A 180 -3.95 -1.76 -14.78
CA ILE A 180 -3.95 -2.08 -13.34
C ILE A 180 -2.60 -1.80 -12.66
N THR A 181 -1.47 -2.05 -13.32
CA THR A 181 -0.14 -1.79 -12.74
C THR A 181 0.06 -0.31 -12.47
N ASP A 182 -0.20 0.55 -13.46
CA ASP A 182 -0.09 2.01 -13.31
C ASP A 182 -1.06 2.54 -12.25
N ALA A 183 -2.26 1.96 -12.18
CA ALA A 183 -3.24 2.29 -11.16
C ALA A 183 -2.75 1.95 -9.75
N LEU A 184 -2.19 0.77 -9.54
CA LEU A 184 -1.64 0.37 -8.24
C LEU A 184 -0.47 1.28 -7.83
N LEU A 185 0.46 1.55 -8.74
CA LEU A 185 1.59 2.47 -8.49
C LEU A 185 1.10 3.87 -8.10
N PHE A 186 0.07 4.38 -8.77
CA PHE A 186 -0.51 5.68 -8.45
C PHE A 186 -1.26 5.68 -7.11
N MET A 187 -2.04 4.64 -6.82
CA MET A 187 -2.80 4.54 -5.57
C MET A 187 -1.88 4.50 -4.34
N PHE A 188 -0.74 3.83 -4.45
CA PHE A 188 0.22 3.67 -3.35
C PHE A 188 1.45 4.59 -3.45
N GLU A 189 1.41 5.63 -4.30
CA GLU A 189 2.57 6.50 -4.54
C GLU A 189 3.13 7.14 -3.24
N ASP A 190 2.27 7.54 -2.30
CA ASP A 190 2.69 8.12 -1.01
C ASP A 190 3.30 7.09 -0.05
N TRP A 191 3.12 5.79 -0.31
CA TRP A 191 3.70 4.72 0.51
C TRP A 191 5.18 4.50 0.19
N ARG A 192 5.60 4.85 -1.03
CA ARG A 192 6.97 4.63 -1.51
C ARG A 192 7.96 5.43 -0.64
N PHE A 193 8.76 4.70 0.12
CA PHE A 193 9.91 5.26 0.83
C PHE A 193 11.17 5.12 -0.02
N GLU A 194 11.90 6.23 -0.18
CA GLU A 194 13.16 6.30 -0.89
C GLU A 194 14.23 6.92 0.02
N LEU A 195 15.40 6.28 0.07
CA LEU A 195 16.53 6.70 0.88
C LEU A 195 17.75 6.90 -0.01
N THR A 196 18.24 8.12 -0.11
CA THR A 196 19.49 8.42 -0.83
C THR A 196 20.71 8.03 0.00
N ASP A 197 21.88 7.91 -0.64
CA ASP A 197 23.12 7.59 0.07
C ASP A 197 23.47 8.63 1.15
N SER A 198 23.22 9.92 0.88
CA SER A 198 23.48 11.01 1.82
C SER A 198 22.56 11.03 3.04
N GLN A 199 21.43 10.31 2.99
CA GLN A 199 20.45 10.23 4.08
C GLN A 199 20.68 9.03 5.00
N THR A 200 21.64 8.17 4.67
CA THR A 200 21.85 6.87 5.34
C THR A 200 22.08 7.00 6.85
N ASP A 201 22.70 8.08 7.32
CA ASP A 201 22.95 8.30 8.77
C ASP A 201 21.70 8.67 9.58
N HIS A 202 20.57 8.98 8.92
CA HIS A 202 19.30 9.35 9.55
C HIS A 202 18.16 8.42 9.14
N ALA A 203 18.47 7.24 8.59
CA ALA A 203 17.49 6.42 7.89
C ALA A 203 16.32 5.93 8.76
N THR A 204 16.56 5.59 10.03
CA THR A 204 15.55 5.16 10.99
C THR A 204 14.57 6.29 11.31
N GLU A 205 15.09 7.50 11.51
CA GLU A 205 14.26 8.68 11.77
C GLU A 205 13.40 9.00 10.55
N LEU A 206 14.01 9.01 9.36
CA LEU A 206 13.31 9.25 8.10
C LEU A 206 12.21 8.22 7.83
N LEU A 207 12.44 6.94 8.13
CA LEU A 207 11.41 5.90 8.00
C LEU A 207 10.22 6.19 8.92
N VAL A 208 10.48 6.54 10.18
CA VAL A 208 9.41 6.85 11.15
C VAL A 208 8.66 8.12 10.75
N GLU A 209 9.37 9.15 10.31
CA GLU A 209 8.79 10.40 9.84
C GLU A 209 7.92 10.20 8.60
N HIS A 210 8.38 9.39 7.64
CA HIS A 210 7.63 9.03 6.44
C HIS A 210 6.25 8.47 6.78
N TYR A 211 6.18 7.48 7.67
CA TYR A 211 4.91 6.88 8.07
C TYR A 211 4.03 7.79 8.93
N LYS A 212 4.63 8.71 9.70
CA LYS A 212 3.89 9.77 10.39
C LYS A 212 3.27 10.75 9.38
N ASN A 213 4.01 11.15 8.37
CA ASN A 213 3.51 12.04 7.31
C ASN A 213 2.44 11.36 6.46
N LEU A 214 2.61 10.07 6.15
CA LEU A 214 1.61 9.25 5.49
C LEU A 214 0.32 9.18 6.33
N SER A 215 0.44 9.00 7.64
CA SER A 215 -0.71 9.00 8.55
C SER A 215 -1.47 10.34 8.53
N ASN A 216 -0.75 11.45 8.63
CA ASN A 216 -1.33 12.79 8.59
C ASN A 216 -2.05 13.06 7.25
N THR A 217 -1.39 12.71 6.14
CA THR A 217 -1.91 12.95 4.79
C THR A 217 -3.15 12.13 4.50
N THR A 218 -3.18 10.87 4.97
CA THR A 218 -4.29 9.95 4.72
C THR A 218 -5.40 10.00 5.77
N GLY A 219 -5.17 10.69 6.90
CA GLY A 219 -6.09 10.72 8.04
C GLY A 219 -6.20 9.38 8.79
N ILE A 220 -5.27 8.45 8.58
CA ILE A 220 -5.28 7.09 9.13
C ILE A 220 -4.06 6.90 10.01
N SER A 221 -4.19 6.19 11.14
CA SER A 221 -3.03 5.79 11.93
C SER A 221 -2.29 4.63 11.28
N ILE A 222 -1.21 4.93 10.56
CA ILE A 222 -0.36 3.97 9.84
C ILE A 222 1.00 3.91 10.53
N THR A 223 1.39 2.72 10.98
CA THR A 223 2.73 2.44 11.51
C THR A 223 3.62 1.81 10.42
N PRO A 224 4.95 2.02 10.44
CA PRO A 224 5.84 1.33 9.52
C PRO A 224 5.68 -0.19 9.62
N PRO A 225 5.45 -0.92 8.52
CA PRO A 225 5.39 -2.38 8.53
C PRO A 225 6.65 -2.99 9.13
N GLU A 226 6.52 -4.10 9.86
CA GLU A 226 7.67 -4.83 10.42
C GLU A 226 8.72 -5.15 9.35
N ASN A 227 8.26 -5.54 8.15
CA ASN A 227 9.14 -5.89 7.04
C ASN A 227 9.96 -4.70 6.52
N ASP A 228 9.47 -3.46 6.63
CA ASP A 228 10.21 -2.28 6.18
C ASP A 228 11.46 -2.03 7.02
N PHE A 229 11.39 -2.33 8.32
CA PHE A 229 12.57 -2.29 9.17
C PHE A 229 13.63 -3.28 8.67
N TYR A 230 13.23 -4.45 8.17
CA TYR A 230 14.15 -5.46 7.65
C TYR A 230 14.70 -5.13 6.27
N LEU A 231 13.87 -4.59 5.38
CA LEU A 231 14.33 -4.07 4.09
C LEU A 231 15.34 -2.93 4.30
N LEU A 232 15.05 -2.03 5.24
CA LEU A 232 15.95 -0.94 5.58
C LEU A 232 17.24 -1.45 6.25
N THR A 233 17.15 -2.45 7.13
CA THR A 233 18.33 -3.13 7.71
C THR A 233 19.23 -3.70 6.62
N TYR A 234 18.65 -4.30 5.58
CA TYR A 234 19.40 -4.84 4.44
C TYR A 234 20.06 -3.72 3.62
N LEU A 235 19.33 -2.64 3.31
CA LEU A 235 19.88 -1.46 2.63
C LEU A 235 21.06 -0.84 3.41
N LEU A 236 20.93 -0.70 4.72
CA LEU A 236 22.00 -0.16 5.56
C LEU A 236 23.20 -1.09 5.62
N PHE A 237 22.98 -2.40 5.54
CA PHE A 237 24.05 -3.38 5.41
C PHE A 237 24.82 -3.23 4.09
N THR A 238 24.13 -3.07 2.95
CA THR A 238 24.81 -2.88 1.65
C THR A 238 25.59 -1.56 1.58
N ARG A 239 25.16 -0.56 2.36
CA ARG A 239 25.84 0.74 2.52
C ARG A 239 26.88 0.80 3.63
N ASN A 240 27.18 -0.33 4.29
CA ASN A 240 28.14 -0.42 5.39
C ASN A 240 27.84 0.51 6.59
N ASN A 241 26.57 0.89 6.80
CA ASN A 241 26.17 1.74 7.93
C ASN A 241 25.69 0.90 9.11
N THR A 242 26.64 0.35 9.87
CA THR A 242 26.35 -0.54 11.00
C THR A 242 25.61 0.17 12.13
N ASN A 243 25.96 1.42 12.43
CA ASN A 243 25.33 2.17 13.52
C ASN A 243 23.84 2.32 13.25
N GLU A 244 23.48 2.74 12.04
CA GLU A 244 22.08 2.93 11.70
C GLU A 244 21.34 1.60 11.55
N LYS A 245 22.03 0.54 11.12
CA LYS A 245 21.49 -0.82 11.14
C LYS A 245 21.08 -1.26 12.56
N ILE A 246 21.85 -0.91 13.59
CA ILE A 246 21.49 -1.16 14.99
C ILE A 246 20.30 -0.29 15.38
N SER A 247 20.28 0.99 15.02
CA SER A 247 19.18 1.93 15.29
C SER A 247 17.85 1.40 14.75
N VAL A 248 17.80 1.00 13.48
CA VAL A 248 16.56 0.53 12.83
C VAL A 248 16.04 -0.76 13.45
N LEU A 249 16.93 -1.69 13.83
CA LEU A 249 16.53 -2.95 14.46
C LEU A 249 16.02 -2.75 15.89
N LYS A 250 16.63 -1.83 16.66
CA LYS A 250 16.11 -1.44 17.97
C LYS A 250 14.75 -0.75 17.84
N LYS A 251 14.59 0.16 16.87
CA LYS A 251 13.31 0.80 16.59
C LYS A 251 12.24 -0.22 16.19
N CYS A 252 12.59 -1.23 15.40
CA CYS A 252 11.71 -2.35 15.08
C CYS A 252 11.18 -3.03 16.36
N LYS A 253 12.03 -3.29 17.36
CA LYS A 253 11.62 -3.88 18.65
C LYS A 253 10.71 -2.98 19.49
N GLU A 254 10.86 -1.65 19.39
CA GLU A 254 9.95 -0.71 20.05
C GLU A 254 8.53 -0.80 19.48
N TYR A 255 8.39 -0.88 18.14
CA TYR A 255 7.09 -1.06 17.48
C TYR A 255 6.56 -2.50 17.60
N TYR A 256 7.46 -3.48 17.54
CA TYR A 256 7.15 -4.90 17.46
C TYR A 256 7.97 -5.71 18.47
N PRO A 257 7.61 -5.70 19.77
CA PRO A 257 8.35 -6.43 20.81
C PRO A 257 8.45 -7.95 20.59
N LYS A 258 7.57 -8.52 19.76
CA LYS A 258 7.54 -9.95 19.38
C LYS A 258 8.12 -10.23 17.99
N ALA A 259 8.75 -9.25 17.35
CA ALA A 259 9.41 -9.42 16.06
C ALA A 259 10.48 -10.52 16.17
N LEU A 260 10.29 -11.61 15.43
CA LEU A 260 11.03 -12.87 15.62
C LEU A 260 12.48 -12.79 15.11
N MET A 261 12.76 -11.87 14.19
CA MET A 261 14.06 -11.75 13.52
C MET A 261 14.90 -10.58 14.02
N ALA A 262 14.28 -9.56 14.63
CA ALA A 262 14.98 -8.33 15.00
C ALA A 262 16.15 -8.59 15.97
N ASP A 263 15.93 -9.36 17.03
CA ASP A 263 16.99 -9.71 17.99
C ASP A 263 18.08 -10.61 17.36
N ALA A 264 17.69 -11.49 16.43
CA ALA A 264 18.63 -12.35 15.72
C ALA A 264 19.56 -11.52 14.81
N TYR A 265 19.01 -10.52 14.12
CA TYR A 265 19.77 -9.56 13.31
C TYR A 265 20.63 -8.63 14.16
N LEU A 266 20.16 -8.18 15.32
CA LEU A 266 20.97 -7.42 16.28
C LEU A 266 22.18 -8.24 16.73
N ALA A 267 21.95 -9.49 17.15
CA ALA A 267 23.00 -10.39 17.59
C ALA A 267 24.10 -10.55 16.52
N ARG A 268 23.72 -10.79 15.27
CA ARG A 268 24.68 -10.92 14.17
C ARG A 268 25.39 -9.59 13.88
N THR A 269 24.69 -8.47 13.96
CA THR A 269 25.27 -7.15 13.72
C THR A 269 26.33 -6.80 14.75
N TYR A 270 26.06 -7.05 16.04
CA TYR A 270 27.03 -6.87 17.12
C TYR A 270 28.22 -7.81 16.99
N TYR A 271 27.99 -9.08 16.62
CA TYR A 271 29.06 -10.02 16.34
C TYR A 271 30.02 -9.51 15.25
N MET A 272 29.50 -8.88 14.19
CA MET A 272 30.30 -8.37 13.08
C MET A 272 31.21 -7.19 13.45
N ILE A 273 30.95 -6.51 14.56
CA ILE A 273 31.78 -5.40 15.07
C ILE A 273 32.53 -5.77 16.35
N ASP A 274 32.70 -7.08 16.60
CA ASP A 274 33.40 -7.64 17.75
C ASP A 274 32.80 -7.25 19.13
N ASP A 275 31.55 -6.78 19.17
CA ASP A 275 30.80 -6.53 20.40
C ASP A 275 30.11 -7.83 20.84
N PHE A 276 30.92 -8.76 21.36
CA PHE A 276 30.45 -10.09 21.72
C PHE A 276 29.48 -10.10 22.90
N GLU A 277 29.57 -9.13 23.81
CA GLU A 277 28.67 -9.00 24.95
C GLU A 277 27.22 -8.75 24.49
N ASN A 278 27.02 -7.74 23.63
CA ASN A 278 25.71 -7.48 23.05
C ASN A 278 25.28 -8.61 22.10
N ALA A 279 26.21 -9.18 21.32
CA ALA A 279 25.90 -10.30 20.43
C ALA A 279 25.33 -11.50 21.19
N MET A 280 25.95 -11.91 22.30
CA MET A 280 25.45 -12.99 23.17
C MET A 280 24.10 -12.64 23.80
N THR A 281 23.95 -11.41 24.27
CA THR A 281 22.70 -10.93 24.89
C THR A 281 21.52 -11.04 23.93
N PHE A 282 21.62 -10.44 22.75
CA PHE A 282 20.55 -10.48 21.75
C PHE A 282 20.35 -11.88 21.16
N ASN A 283 21.41 -12.68 21.02
CA ASN A 283 21.29 -14.06 20.55
C ASN A 283 20.44 -14.91 21.51
N LYS A 284 20.69 -14.76 22.81
CA LYS A 284 19.90 -15.44 23.86
C LYS A 284 18.44 -15.02 23.81
N ILE A 285 18.15 -13.72 23.67
CA ILE A 285 16.77 -13.21 23.54
C ILE A 285 16.09 -13.80 22.30
N ALA A 286 16.77 -13.82 21.15
CA ALA A 286 16.24 -14.38 19.91
C ALA A 286 15.86 -15.86 20.05
N LEU A 287 16.72 -16.67 20.68
CA LEU A 287 16.47 -18.10 20.89
C LEU A 287 15.44 -18.38 22.01
N GLN A 288 15.29 -17.48 22.97
CA GLN A 288 14.20 -17.57 23.95
C GLN A 288 12.84 -17.31 23.29
N LEU A 289 12.78 -16.35 22.38
CA LEU A 289 11.55 -16.02 21.65
C LEU A 289 11.21 -17.06 20.58
N ASN A 290 12.21 -17.57 19.87
CA ASN A 290 12.07 -18.62 18.87
C ASN A 290 13.29 -19.57 18.91
N PRO A 291 13.19 -20.70 19.63
CA PRO A 291 14.28 -21.67 19.74
C PRO A 291 14.70 -22.30 18.41
N GLU A 292 13.82 -22.32 17.40
CA GLU A 292 14.08 -22.87 16.07
C GLU A 292 14.59 -21.83 15.06
N ASN A 293 14.90 -20.61 15.52
CA ASN A 293 15.44 -19.55 14.66
C ASN A 293 16.83 -19.95 14.16
N LYS A 294 16.89 -20.45 12.91
CA LYS A 294 18.13 -20.90 12.26
C LYS A 294 19.23 -19.83 12.25
N PHE A 295 18.87 -18.58 11.97
CA PHE A 295 19.84 -17.49 11.92
C PHE A 295 20.44 -17.19 13.30
N ALA A 296 19.64 -17.28 14.35
CA ALA A 296 20.12 -17.17 15.72
C ALA A 296 20.99 -18.38 16.12
N ILE A 297 20.62 -19.61 15.74
CA ILE A 297 21.42 -20.82 15.98
C ILE A 297 22.80 -20.68 15.33
N GLU A 298 22.87 -20.29 14.06
CA GLU A 298 24.13 -20.08 13.36
C GLU A 298 25.00 -19.01 14.04
N THR A 299 24.37 -17.93 14.51
CA THR A 299 25.08 -16.86 15.25
C THR A 299 25.62 -17.37 16.59
N GLN A 300 24.88 -18.25 17.26
CA GLN A 300 25.33 -18.90 18.50
C GLN A 300 26.58 -19.76 18.27
N ASP A 301 26.60 -20.54 17.20
CA ASP A 301 27.75 -21.40 16.88
C ASP A 301 29.01 -20.58 16.55
N MET A 302 28.84 -19.42 15.91
CA MET A 302 29.95 -18.50 15.65
C MET A 302 30.52 -17.88 16.94
N LEU A 303 29.65 -17.50 17.88
CA LEU A 303 30.07 -16.99 19.19
C LEU A 303 30.83 -18.05 20.00
N ARG A 304 30.39 -19.32 19.95
CA ARG A 304 31.09 -20.43 20.63
C ARG A 304 32.51 -20.62 20.11
N LYS A 305 32.69 -20.66 18.79
CA LYS A 305 34.02 -20.85 18.16
C LYS A 305 35.02 -19.72 18.44
N LYS A 306 34.55 -18.54 18.83
CA LYS A 306 35.40 -17.40 19.21
C LYS A 306 35.80 -17.42 20.69
N SER A 307 35.10 -18.20 21.50
CA SER A 307 35.34 -18.35 22.94
C SER A 307 36.29 -19.52 23.27
N GLU A 308 36.64 -20.32 22.25
CA GLU A 308 37.63 -21.42 22.27
C GLU A 308 38.99 -20.93 21.74
#